data_AF-A0A914BS56-F1
#
_entry.id   AF-A0A914BS56-F1
#
_cell.length_a   1.000
_cell.length_b   1.000
_cell.length_c   1.000
_cell.angle_alpha   90.00
_cell.angle_beta   90.00
_cell.angle_gamma   90.00
#
_symmetry.space_group_name_H-M   'P 1'
#
loop_
_entity.id
_entity.type
_entity.pdbx_description
1 polymer ?
#
loop_
_entity_poly.entity_id
_entity_poly.type
_entity_poly.pdbx_seq_one_letter_code
_entity_poly.pdbx_strand_id
1 'polypeptide(L)'
;MAAVNLLAELLLDPAVTLGPFDTFPQFQELFPPKYRDHPDARLLYRAFQRQRRIVREKVAKDIQRRYKQGLHGSMSMQGSRTTENQSLEETVHFLEDKQAEVEEELKATRQEIGTLEEAIHSLSSRLEKSKPTGPLSLSNLNQLEELKGLAATLRDPT
;
A
#
# COMPACT_ATOMS: atom_id res chain seq x y z
N MET A 1 17.62 32.21 -7.22
CA MET A 1 18.74 31.25 -7.29
C MET A 1 19.41 31.04 -5.92
N ALA A 2 19.97 32.07 -5.26
CA ALA A 2 20.70 31.89 -3.98
C ALA A 2 19.89 31.28 -2.82
N ALA A 3 18.61 31.66 -2.65
CA ALA A 3 17.78 31.17 -1.54
C ALA A 3 17.41 29.67 -1.64
N VAL A 4 17.26 29.13 -2.85
CA VAL A 4 16.99 27.70 -3.08
C VAL A 4 18.21 26.87 -2.73
N ASN A 5 19.39 27.36 -3.11
CA ASN A 5 20.65 26.70 -2.82
C ASN A 5 20.91 26.70 -1.31
N LEU A 6 20.64 27.82 -0.62
CA LEU A 6 20.73 27.90 0.84
C LEU A 6 19.77 26.94 1.55
N LEU A 7 18.52 26.83 1.10
CA LEU A 7 17.54 25.91 1.70
C LEU A 7 17.89 24.44 1.41
N ALA A 8 18.39 24.14 0.20
CA ALA A 8 18.86 22.81 -0.14
C ALA A 8 20.09 22.42 0.69
N GLU A 9 21.04 23.33 0.86
CA GLU A 9 22.20 23.13 1.74
C GLU A 9 21.74 22.92 3.18
N LEU A 10 20.91 23.80 3.74
CA LEU A 10 20.51 23.71 5.16
C LEU A 10 19.65 22.47 5.47
N LEU A 11 18.79 22.04 4.54
CA LEU A 11 17.79 20.98 4.77
C LEU A 11 18.17 19.62 4.18
N LEU A 12 19.15 19.56 3.28
CA LEU A 12 19.60 18.30 2.68
C LEU A 12 21.03 17.94 3.08
N ASP A 13 21.79 18.87 3.66
CA ASP A 13 23.13 18.58 4.16
C ASP A 13 23.06 17.45 5.22
N PRO A 14 23.75 16.32 4.98
CA PRO A 14 23.88 15.25 5.96
C PRO A 14 24.36 15.71 7.33
N ALA A 15 25.22 16.72 7.40
CA ALA A 15 25.79 17.19 8.65
C ALA A 15 24.78 17.93 9.55
N VAL A 16 23.78 18.59 8.94
CA VAL A 16 22.88 19.51 9.67
C VAL A 16 21.56 18.85 10.08
N THR A 17 21.01 17.95 9.27
CA THR A 17 19.60 17.54 9.44
C THR A 17 19.35 16.26 10.21
N LEU A 18 20.28 15.30 10.24
CA LEU A 18 20.01 13.97 10.80
C LEU A 18 21.18 13.35 11.61
N GLY A 19 22.23 14.14 11.88
CA GLY A 19 23.37 13.70 12.69
C GLY A 19 24.31 12.73 11.98
N PRO A 20 25.41 12.31 12.65
CA PRO A 20 26.57 11.68 12.03
C PRO A 20 26.36 10.20 11.65
N PHE A 21 25.15 9.70 11.45
CA PHE A 21 24.87 8.27 11.22
C PHE A 21 24.91 7.89 9.74
N ASP A 22 25.81 8.51 8.99
CA ASP A 22 25.97 8.31 7.55
C ASP A 22 26.59 6.95 7.23
N THR A 23 27.33 6.38 8.19
CA THR A 23 27.96 5.07 8.05
C THR A 23 27.37 4.06 9.02
N PHE A 24 27.48 2.78 8.66
CA PHE A 24 27.00 1.69 9.50
C PHE A 24 27.68 1.64 10.87
N PRO A 25 29.01 1.83 11.01
CA PRO A 25 29.66 1.85 12.33
C PRO A 25 29.11 2.95 13.25
N GLN A 26 28.91 4.17 12.74
CA GLN A 26 28.30 5.26 13.50
C GLN A 26 26.87 4.90 13.91
N PHE A 27 26.09 4.29 13.01
CA PHE A 27 24.75 3.82 13.32
C PHE A 27 24.75 2.70 14.39
N GLN A 28 25.75 1.82 14.40
CA GLN A 28 25.89 0.77 15.42
C GLN A 28 26.14 1.36 16.81
N GLU A 29 26.75 2.54 16.93
CA GLU A 29 26.98 3.19 18.23
C GLU A 29 25.67 3.57 18.95
N LEU A 30 24.56 3.72 18.22
CA LEU A 30 23.22 3.93 18.78
C LEU A 30 22.69 2.73 19.57
N PHE A 31 23.27 1.56 19.37
CA PHE A 31 22.87 0.34 20.03
C PHE A 31 23.79 0.04 21.23
N PRO A 32 23.23 -0.54 22.31
CA PRO A 32 24.04 -1.08 23.40
C PRO A 32 25.10 -2.06 22.86
N PRO A 33 26.30 -2.14 23.47
CA PRO A 33 27.41 -2.96 22.96
C PRO A 33 27.03 -4.40 22.60
N LYS A 34 26.19 -5.02 23.44
CA LYS A 34 25.65 -6.38 23.26
C LYS A 34 24.80 -6.61 21.99
N TYR A 35 24.31 -5.54 21.35
CA TYR A 35 23.46 -5.63 20.16
C TYR A 35 24.09 -5.02 18.90
N ARG A 36 25.33 -4.51 18.98
CA ARG A 36 26.00 -3.85 17.85
C ARG A 36 26.25 -4.81 16.69
N ASP A 37 26.62 -6.05 17.01
CA ASP A 37 26.89 -7.10 16.04
C ASP A 37 25.65 -7.93 15.68
N HIS A 38 24.47 -7.54 16.18
CA HIS A 38 23.23 -8.23 15.86
C HIS A 38 22.89 -8.06 14.36
N PRO A 39 22.46 -9.12 13.65
CA PRO A 39 22.10 -9.03 12.23
C PRO A 39 21.02 -7.96 11.95
N ASP A 40 20.10 -7.77 12.89
CA ASP A 40 19.03 -6.76 12.77
C ASP A 40 19.56 -5.33 12.76
N ALA A 41 20.70 -5.03 13.40
CA ALA A 41 21.27 -3.68 13.35
C ALA A 41 21.57 -3.28 11.89
N ARG A 42 22.05 -4.23 11.08
CA ARG A 42 22.30 -4.02 9.65
C ARG A 42 21.01 -3.89 8.84
N LEU A 43 19.96 -4.63 9.20
CA LEU A 43 18.65 -4.51 8.59
C LEU A 43 18.02 -3.14 8.88
N LEU A 44 18.07 -2.71 10.14
CA LEU A 44 17.59 -1.40 10.59
C LEU A 44 18.36 -0.27 9.92
N TYR A 45 19.67 -0.39 9.77
CA TYR A 45 20.48 0.59 9.04
C TYR A 45 20.03 0.73 7.58
N ARG A 46 19.78 -0.39 6.89
CA ARG A 46 19.29 -0.37 5.50
C ARG A 46 17.91 0.29 5.39
N ALA A 47 17.01 -0.03 6.32
CA ALA A 47 15.69 0.58 6.37
C ALA A 47 15.77 2.10 6.64
N PHE A 48 16.61 2.49 7.60
CA PHE A 48 16.89 3.89 7.93
C PHE A 48 17.44 4.67 6.73
N GLN A 49 18.45 4.14 6.03
CA GLN A 49 19.02 4.78 4.85
C GLN A 49 18.01 4.92 3.71
N ARG A 50 17.15 3.91 3.50
CA ARG A 50 16.06 3.98 2.52
C ARG A 50 15.07 5.09 2.88
N GLN A 51 14.61 5.14 4.13
CA GLN A 51 13.67 6.16 4.59
C GLN A 51 14.26 7.56 4.46
N ARG A 52 15.54 7.70 4.81
CA ARG A 52 16.28 8.97 4.70
C ARG A 52 16.34 9.47 3.26
N ARG A 53 16.58 8.59 2.30
CA ARG A 53 16.56 8.93 0.87
C ARG A 53 15.18 9.45 0.45
N ILE A 54 14.11 8.75 0.83
CA ILE A 54 12.72 9.13 0.48
C ILE A 54 12.40 10.53 1.04
N VAL A 55 12.73 10.79 2.30
CA VAL A 55 12.47 12.09 2.94
C VAL A 55 13.24 13.20 2.23
N ARG A 56 14.53 12.99 1.90
CA ARG A 56 15.34 13.96 1.15
C ARG A 56 14.76 14.27 -0.23
N GLU A 57 14.38 13.24 -0.98
CA GLU A 57 13.78 13.43 -2.30
C GLU A 57 12.47 14.23 -2.21
N LYS A 58 11.65 13.97 -1.18
CA LYS A 58 10.42 14.73 -0.93
C LYS A 58 10.72 16.19 -0.60
N VAL A 59 11.62 16.45 0.34
CA VAL A 59 12.02 17.81 0.73
C VAL A 59 12.59 18.59 -0.46
N ALA A 60 13.44 17.96 -1.27
CA ALA A 60 13.99 18.56 -2.49
C ALA A 60 12.88 18.95 -3.49
N LYS A 61 11.93 18.04 -3.75
CA LYS A 61 10.77 18.32 -4.61
C LYS A 61 9.92 19.47 -4.06
N ASP A 62 9.70 19.51 -2.75
CA ASP A 62 8.88 20.55 -2.12
C ASP A 62 9.58 21.93 -2.14
N ILE A 63 10.89 21.99 -1.91
CA ILE A 63 11.70 23.22 -2.08
C ILE A 63 11.58 23.73 -3.51
N GLN A 64 11.76 22.86 -4.51
CA GLN A 64 11.65 23.24 -5.92
C GLN A 64 10.25 23.71 -6.29
N ARG A 65 9.21 23.01 -5.81
CA ARG A 65 7.81 23.37 -6.02
C ARG A 65 7.50 24.76 -5.45
N ARG A 66 7.88 25.01 -4.20
CA ARG A 66 7.69 26.30 -3.52
C ARG A 66 8.44 27.43 -4.22
N TYR A 67 9.66 27.18 -4.70
CA TYR A 67 10.40 28.17 -5.47
C TYR A 67 9.71 28.52 -6.79
N LYS A 68 9.23 27.52 -7.53
CA LYS A 68 8.46 27.76 -8.77
C LYS A 68 7.19 28.56 -8.48
N GLN A 69 6.44 28.20 -7.44
CA GLN A 69 5.23 28.93 -7.03
C GLN A 69 5.54 30.39 -6.62
N GLY A 70 6.64 30.62 -5.89
CA GLY A 70 7.09 31.96 -5.52
C GLY A 70 7.56 32.82 -6.70
N LEU A 71 8.15 32.22 -7.74
CA LEU A 71 8.48 32.95 -8.98
C LEU A 71 7.23 33.42 -9.72
N HIS A 72 6.19 32.60 -9.78
CA HIS A 72 4.91 32.99 -10.40
C HIS A 72 4.20 34.09 -9.59
N GLY A 73 4.30 34.04 -8.26
CA GLY A 73 3.77 35.08 -7.37
C GLY A 73 4.51 36.43 -7.40
N SER A 74 5.76 36.47 -7.90
CA SER A 74 6.53 37.73 -8.01
C SER A 74 6.36 38.44 -9.35
N MET A 75 5.81 37.78 -10.37
CA MET A 75 5.50 38.40 -11.68
C MET A 75 4.06 38.94 -11.77
N SER A 76 3.24 38.77 -10.73
CA SER A 76 1.80 39.10 -10.75
C SER A 76 1.45 40.57 -10.48
N MET A 77 2.42 41.44 -10.18
CA MET A 77 2.12 42.85 -9.88
C MET A 77 1.81 43.73 -11.11
N GLN A 78 1.85 43.20 -12.35
CA GLN A 78 1.63 44.01 -13.56
C GLN A 78 0.61 43.45 -14.58
N GLY A 79 0.02 42.26 -14.33
CA GLY A 79 -0.84 41.54 -15.30
C GLY A 79 -2.23 41.10 -14.79
N SER A 80 -2.75 41.77 -13.76
CA SER A 80 -3.77 41.30 -12.81
C SER A 80 -5.19 40.95 -13.32
N ARG A 81 -5.43 40.68 -14.62
CA ARG A 81 -6.76 40.20 -15.08
C ARG A 81 -6.70 39.04 -16.06
N THR A 82 -5.62 38.89 -16.83
CA THR A 82 -5.46 37.76 -17.76
C THR A 82 -4.82 36.55 -17.09
N THR A 83 -3.97 36.77 -16.07
CA THR A 83 -3.25 35.71 -15.37
C THR A 83 -4.11 34.94 -14.36
N GLU A 84 -5.12 35.57 -13.76
CA GLU A 84 -6.05 34.88 -12.85
C GLU A 84 -6.92 33.86 -13.61
N ASN A 85 -7.40 34.23 -14.80
CA ASN A 85 -8.16 33.31 -15.65
C ASN A 85 -7.27 32.17 -16.16
N GLN A 86 -6.02 32.44 -16.56
CA GLN A 86 -5.07 31.39 -16.96
C GLN A 86 -4.70 30.46 -15.78
N SER A 87 -4.51 31.02 -14.58
CA SER A 87 -4.24 30.23 -13.37
C SER A 87 -5.46 29.39 -12.95
N LEU A 88 -6.67 29.88 -13.17
CA LEU A 88 -7.91 29.13 -12.95
C LEU A 88 -8.06 28.02 -14.00
N GLU A 89 -7.80 28.29 -15.28
CA GLU A 89 -7.80 27.29 -16.35
C GLU A 89 -6.77 26.19 -16.10
N GLU A 90 -5.56 26.52 -15.66
CA GLU A 90 -4.55 25.54 -15.26
C GLU A 90 -4.98 24.71 -14.04
N THR A 91 -5.64 25.35 -13.06
CA THR A 91 -6.17 24.66 -11.89
C THR A 91 -7.34 23.75 -12.25
N VAL A 92 -8.22 24.18 -13.16
CA VAL A 92 -9.33 23.40 -13.69
C VAL A 92 -8.80 22.19 -14.43
N HIS A 93 -7.84 22.35 -15.34
CA HIS A 93 -7.24 21.23 -16.07
C HIS A 93 -6.58 20.22 -15.12
N PHE A 94 -5.86 20.69 -14.09
CA PHE A 94 -5.28 19.81 -13.08
C PHE A 94 -6.35 19.03 -12.30
N LEU A 95 -7.46 19.69 -11.95
CA LEU A 95 -8.57 19.06 -11.25
C LEU A 95 -9.32 18.08 -12.15
N GLU A 96 -9.48 18.37 -13.44
CA GLU A 96 -10.07 17.49 -14.44
C GLU A 96 -9.21 16.23 -14.65
N ASP A 97 -7.89 16.38 -14.78
CA ASP A 97 -6.96 15.25 -14.85
C ASP A 97 -7.05 14.37 -13.59
N LYS A 98 -7.11 15.00 -12.41
CA LYS A 98 -7.25 14.29 -11.14
C LYS A 98 -8.61 13.62 -10.99
N GLN A 99 -9.68 14.23 -11.48
CA GLN A 99 -11.00 13.65 -11.47
C GLN A 99 -11.05 12.42 -12.39
N ALA A 100 -10.46 12.50 -13.59
CA ALA A 100 -10.38 11.38 -14.53
C ALA A 100 -9.61 10.18 -13.94
N GLU A 101 -8.46 10.43 -13.30
CA GLU A 101 -7.66 9.39 -12.61
C GLU A 101 -8.49 8.71 -11.52
N VAL A 102 -9.18 9.48 -10.68
CA VAL A 102 -10.04 8.93 -9.61
C VAL A 102 -11.24 8.17 -10.18
N GLU A 103 -11.85 8.64 -11.26
CA GLU A 103 -12.96 7.93 -11.93
C GLU A 103 -12.51 6.59 -12.52
N GLU A 104 -11.30 6.51 -13.06
CA GLU A 104 -10.72 5.26 -13.55
C GLU A 104 -10.47 4.26 -12.41
N GLU A 105 -9.90 4.71 -11.29
CA GLU A 105 -9.73 3.88 -10.09
C GLU A 105 -11.08 3.38 -9.52
N LEU A 106 -12.10 4.26 -9.50
CA LEU A 106 -13.44 3.92 -9.03
C LEU A 106 -14.12 2.90 -9.97
N LYS A 107 -13.89 3.00 -11.27
CA LYS A 107 -14.37 2.01 -12.24
C LYS A 107 -13.69 0.64 -12.03
N ALA A 108 -12.37 0.63 -11.84
CA ALA A 108 -11.62 -0.60 -11.61
C ALA A 108 -12.10 -1.33 -10.34
N THR A 109 -12.27 -0.59 -9.24
CA THR A 109 -12.77 -1.14 -7.97
C THR A 109 -14.20 -1.65 -8.08
N ARG A 110 -15.09 -0.97 -8.80
CA ARG A 110 -16.46 -1.47 -9.07
C ARG A 110 -16.46 -2.77 -9.87
N GLN A 111 -15.56 -2.90 -10.84
CA GLN A 111 -15.43 -4.12 -11.62
C GLN A 111 -14.96 -5.29 -10.74
N GLU A 112 -14.00 -5.05 -9.84
CA GLU A 112 -13.53 -6.05 -8.88
C GLU A 112 -14.64 -6.48 -7.90
N ILE A 113 -15.47 -5.53 -7.42
CA ILE A 113 -16.63 -5.87 -6.59
C ILE A 113 -17.59 -6.79 -7.35
N GLY A 114 -17.89 -6.48 -8.62
CA GLY A 114 -18.77 -7.32 -9.44
C GLY A 114 -18.26 -8.75 -9.62
N THR A 115 -16.97 -8.94 -9.88
CA THR A 115 -16.39 -10.29 -10.01
C THR A 115 -16.42 -11.07 -8.70
N LEU A 116 -16.21 -10.39 -7.57
CA LEU A 116 -16.32 -10.99 -6.24
C LEU A 116 -17.77 -11.38 -5.92
N GLU A 117 -18.76 -10.54 -6.26
CA GLU A 117 -20.18 -10.85 -6.10
C GLU A 117 -20.59 -12.07 -6.93
N GLU A 118 -20.16 -12.17 -8.19
CA GLU A 118 -20.40 -13.34 -9.03
C GLU A 118 -19.76 -14.61 -8.45
N ALA A 119 -18.53 -14.51 -7.93
CA ALA A 119 -17.85 -15.63 -7.28
C ALA A 119 -18.61 -16.09 -6.03
N ILE A 120 -19.07 -15.16 -5.19
CA ILE A 120 -19.90 -15.45 -4.00
C ILE A 120 -21.21 -16.13 -4.42
N HIS A 121 -21.87 -15.63 -5.47
CA HIS A 121 -23.12 -16.20 -5.96
C HIS A 121 -22.94 -17.62 -6.50
N SER A 122 -21.86 -17.84 -7.27
CA SER A 122 -21.47 -19.16 -7.77
C SER A 122 -21.21 -20.14 -6.64
N LEU A 123 -20.41 -19.75 -5.64
CA LEU A 123 -20.12 -20.57 -4.46
C LEU A 123 -21.39 -20.87 -3.65
N SER A 124 -22.25 -19.86 -3.45
CA SER A 124 -23.52 -20.03 -2.75
C SER A 124 -24.44 -21.02 -3.47
N SER A 125 -24.53 -20.93 -4.80
CA SER A 125 -25.33 -21.86 -5.60
C SER A 125 -24.77 -23.30 -5.56
N ARG A 126 -23.44 -23.47 -5.53
CA ARG A 126 -22.79 -24.78 -5.38
C ARG A 126 -23.04 -25.36 -3.99
N LEU A 127 -23.03 -24.52 -2.96
CA LEU A 127 -23.31 -24.92 -1.58
C LEU A 127 -24.77 -25.35 -1.39
N GLU A 128 -25.72 -24.62 -1.98
CA GLU A 128 -27.14 -25.01 -1.96
C GLU A 128 -27.39 -26.31 -2.75
N LYS A 129 -26.69 -26.52 -3.87
CA LYS A 129 -26.75 -27.80 -4.60
C LYS A 129 -26.08 -28.96 -3.85
N SER A 130 -25.11 -28.67 -2.98
CA SER A 130 -24.43 -29.67 -2.16
C SER A 130 -25.13 -29.93 -0.82
N LYS A 131 -26.12 -29.11 -0.44
CA LYS A 131 -27.00 -29.45 0.68
C LYS A 131 -27.79 -30.69 0.27
N PRO A 132 -27.77 -31.78 1.05
CA PRO A 132 -28.57 -32.95 0.76
C PRO A 132 -30.06 -32.57 0.84
N THR A 133 -30.69 -32.42 -0.32
CA THR A 133 -32.14 -32.24 -0.46
C THR A 133 -32.80 -33.61 -0.41
N GLY A 134 -33.04 -34.07 0.81
CA GLY A 134 -33.84 -35.26 1.08
C GLY A 134 -33.49 -35.84 2.45
N PRO A 135 -34.44 -36.48 3.15
CA PRO A 135 -34.08 -37.32 4.29
C PRO A 135 -33.04 -38.32 3.78
N LEU A 136 -31.90 -38.43 4.48
CA LEU A 136 -30.90 -39.47 4.23
C LEU A 136 -31.67 -40.77 3.90
N SER A 137 -31.65 -41.19 2.62
CA SER A 137 -32.50 -42.28 2.16
C SER A 137 -32.26 -43.47 3.09
N LEU A 138 -33.31 -43.97 3.75
CA LEU A 138 -33.23 -45.06 4.73
C LEU A 138 -32.51 -46.29 4.16
N SER A 139 -32.46 -46.42 2.83
CA SER A 139 -31.64 -47.39 2.10
C SER A 139 -30.15 -47.30 2.43
N ASN A 140 -29.60 -46.10 2.59
CA ASN A 140 -28.16 -45.90 2.87
C ASN A 140 -27.83 -46.19 4.34
N LEU A 141 -28.80 -45.99 5.23
CA LEU A 141 -28.67 -46.33 6.66
C LEU A 141 -28.75 -47.85 6.88
N ASN A 142 -29.68 -48.54 6.21
CA ASN A 142 -29.77 -50.00 6.23
C ASN A 142 -28.53 -50.65 5.60
N GLN A 143 -28.01 -50.11 4.50
CA GLN A 143 -26.75 -50.60 3.90
C GLN A 143 -25.55 -50.41 4.84
N LEU A 144 -25.54 -49.35 5.65
CA LEU A 144 -24.48 -49.12 6.64
C LEU A 144 -24.61 -50.05 7.86
N GLU A 145 -25.83 -50.38 8.28
CA GLU A 145 -26.07 -51.39 9.33
C GLU A 145 -25.75 -52.80 8.86
N GLU A 146 -26.09 -53.16 7.61
CA GLU A 146 -25.69 -54.43 7.01
C GLU A 146 -24.17 -54.57 6.90
N LEU A 147 -23.46 -53.49 6.51
CA LEU A 147 -22.00 -53.46 6.48
C LEU A 147 -21.37 -53.54 7.89
N LYS A 148 -22.01 -52.93 8.90
CA LYS A 148 -21.57 -53.06 10.30
C LYS A 148 -21.81 -54.47 10.84
N GLY A 149 -22.93 -55.10 10.49
CA GLY A 149 -23.22 -56.49 10.83
C GLY A 149 -22.23 -57.46 10.20
N LEU A 150 -21.91 -57.27 8.92
CA LEU A 150 -20.90 -58.06 8.20
C LEU A 150 -19.49 -57.86 8.77
N ALA A 151 -19.12 -56.64 9.14
CA ALA A 151 -17.84 -56.36 9.79
C ALA A 151 -17.75 -56.96 11.20
N ALA A 152 -18.87 -57.04 11.94
CA ALA A 152 -18.92 -57.72 13.24
C ALA A 152 -18.76 -59.24 13.09
N THR A 153 -19.39 -59.86 12.09
CA THR A 153 -19.22 -61.30 11.80
C THR A 153 -17.83 -61.67 11.26
N LEU A 154 -17.08 -60.71 10.70
CA LEU A 154 -15.68 -60.89 10.30
C LEU A 154 -14.68 -60.72 11.45
N ARG A 155 -15.13 -60.19 12.60
CA ARG A 155 -14.25 -59.93 13.76
C ARG A 155 -14.10 -61.15 14.68
N ASP A 156 -15.05 -62.09 14.65
CA ASP A 156 -14.98 -63.36 15.37
C ASP A 156 -15.36 -64.52 14.44
N PRO A 157 -14.41 -65.10 13.68
CA PRO A 157 -14.60 -66.42 13.13
C PRO A 157 -14.37 -67.45 14.25
N THR A 158 -15.44 -68.19 14.57
CA THR A 158 -15.56 -69.34 15.50
C THR A 158 -15.50 -69.08 17.00
#